data_AF-A0A931T592-F1
#
_entry.id   AF-A0A931T592-F1
#
_cell.length_a   1.000
_cell.length_b   1.000
_cell.length_c   1.000
_cell.angle_alpha   90.00
_cell.angle_beta   90.00
_cell.angle_gamma   90.00
#
_symmetry.space_group_name_H-M   'P 1'
#
loop_
_entity.id
_entity.type
_entity.pdbx_description
1 polymer ?
#
loop_
_entity_poly.entity_id
_entity_poly.type
_entity_poly.pdbx_seq_one_letter_code
_entity_poly.pdbx_strand_id
1 'polypeptide(L)'
;MSNRLAVSGVRLRPIALPMEHGGWGFLLEPILLGLILAWSGRGLALSLAAIAGFLLRQPLKVWWSDVVASRAIPRTRVAIAIAVVYGVIGAAGAVLAFRGALDAGAPLLYASPLVALLLWFDARGRSRDLVPELVAPVALASVAASIAMLGGWPRTSALALSALLALRAFPSVLYVRSRLRLEHGRDPNRYVPLAVHAVAVAIVLWIARIGLVPVWVPLLYALLLLRCWAGLSSLRRRFGARSVGFSEVRWGTIAVIWIALAFRLA
;
A
#
# COMPACT_ATOMS: atom_id res chain seq x y z
N MET A 1 -33.63 -14.59 -41.15
CA MET A 1 -33.81 -15.08 -39.76
C MET A 1 -32.51 -14.86 -38.98
N SER A 2 -32.61 -14.09 -37.90
CA SER A 2 -31.73 -13.99 -36.73
C SER A 2 -30.21 -13.75 -36.92
N ASN A 3 -29.89 -12.47 -37.07
CA ASN A 3 -28.82 -11.75 -36.37
C ASN A 3 -28.24 -12.46 -35.11
N ARG A 4 -26.95 -12.80 -35.11
CA ARG A 4 -26.11 -12.95 -33.91
C ARG A 4 -24.69 -12.47 -34.20
N LEU A 5 -24.54 -11.17 -34.42
CA LEU A 5 -23.27 -10.50 -34.10
C LEU A 5 -23.10 -10.60 -32.57
N ALA A 6 -22.40 -11.63 -32.11
CA ALA A 6 -21.95 -11.70 -30.74
C ALA A 6 -20.94 -10.58 -30.53
N VAL A 7 -21.41 -9.42 -30.03
CA VAL A 7 -20.53 -8.43 -29.41
C VAL A 7 -19.89 -9.13 -28.23
N SER A 8 -18.67 -9.62 -28.43
CA SER A 8 -17.89 -10.27 -27.38
C SER A 8 -17.77 -9.32 -26.20
N GLY A 9 -18.45 -9.63 -25.09
CA GLY A 9 -18.50 -8.77 -23.91
C GLY A 9 -17.10 -8.49 -23.37
N VAL A 10 -16.73 -7.21 -23.32
CA VAL A 10 -15.48 -6.77 -22.70
C VAL A 10 -15.50 -7.21 -21.23
N ARG A 11 -14.51 -8.02 -20.82
CA ARG A 11 -14.38 -8.43 -19.42
C ARG A 11 -14.01 -7.22 -18.58
N LEU A 12 -14.93 -6.75 -17.72
CA LEU A 12 -14.75 -5.54 -16.91
C LEU A 12 -13.74 -5.73 -15.76
N ARG A 13 -13.75 -6.91 -15.12
CA ARG A 13 -12.94 -7.16 -13.91
C ARG A 13 -11.44 -6.91 -14.09
N PRO A 14 -10.77 -7.38 -15.17
CA PRO A 14 -9.34 -7.12 -15.38
C PRO A 14 -9.01 -5.65 -15.70
N ILE A 15 -10.01 -4.86 -16.09
CA ILE A 15 -9.87 -3.43 -16.42
C ILE A 15 -10.09 -2.58 -15.15
N ALA A 16 -11.10 -2.95 -14.35
CA ALA A 16 -11.53 -2.20 -13.19
C ALA A 16 -10.69 -2.48 -11.94
N LEU A 17 -10.25 -3.73 -11.75
CA LEU A 17 -9.60 -4.16 -10.51
C LEU A 17 -8.14 -4.56 -10.74
N PRO A 18 -7.22 -4.10 -9.87
CA PRO A 18 -5.84 -4.58 -9.89
C PRO A 18 -5.79 -6.06 -9.51
N MET A 19 -5.00 -6.82 -10.27
CA MET A 19 -4.81 -8.26 -10.05
C MET A 19 -3.79 -8.57 -8.93
N GLU A 20 -3.11 -7.54 -8.42
CA GLU A 20 -2.07 -7.65 -7.40
C GLU A 20 -2.69 -7.75 -6.01
N HIS A 21 -2.71 -8.97 -5.45
CA HIS A 21 -3.35 -9.24 -4.15
C HIS A 21 -2.62 -8.56 -2.99
N GLY A 22 -1.30 -8.34 -3.12
CA GLY A 22 -0.49 -7.68 -2.09
C GLY A 22 -0.76 -6.17 -1.97
N GLY A 23 -1.16 -5.51 -3.06
CA GLY A 23 -1.42 -4.06 -3.05
C GLY A 23 -2.60 -3.67 -2.15
N TRP A 24 -3.59 -4.56 -2.01
CA TRP A 24 -4.77 -4.34 -1.16
C TRP A 24 -4.41 -4.24 0.33
N GLY A 25 -3.48 -5.08 0.81
CA GLY A 25 -3.03 -5.00 2.20
C GLY A 25 -2.37 -3.65 2.50
N PHE A 26 -1.42 -3.25 1.66
CA PHE A 26 -0.70 -1.99 1.83
C PHE A 26 -1.57 -0.74 1.68
N LEU A 27 -2.69 -0.81 0.95
CA LEU A 27 -3.67 0.27 0.88
C LEU A 27 -4.55 0.32 2.14
N LEU A 28 -5.09 -0.82 2.56
CA LEU A 28 -6.08 -0.88 3.63
C LEU A 28 -5.45 -0.62 5.00
N GLU A 29 -4.21 -1.03 5.23
CA GLU A 29 -3.53 -0.80 6.50
C GLU A 29 -3.45 0.67 6.95
N PRO A 30 -2.95 1.62 6.14
CA PRO A 30 -2.92 3.03 6.52
C PRO A 30 -4.31 3.63 6.71
N ILE A 31 -5.29 3.21 5.90
CA ILE A 31 -6.68 3.63 6.03
C ILE A 31 -7.24 3.19 7.38
N LEU A 32 -7.13 1.89 7.68
CA LEU A 32 -7.65 1.31 8.92
C LEU A 32 -6.94 1.91 10.14
N LEU A 33 -5.61 1.98 10.13
CA LEU A 33 -4.87 2.54 11.26
C LEU A 33 -5.26 4.00 11.52
N GLY A 34 -5.31 4.83 10.47
CA GLY A 34 -5.71 6.23 10.60
C GLY A 34 -7.13 6.39 11.15
N LEU A 35 -8.10 5.63 10.62
CA LEU A 35 -9.50 5.71 11.07
C LEU A 35 -9.72 5.15 12.48
N ILE A 36 -8.99 4.10 12.87
CA ILE A 36 -9.07 3.50 14.21
C ILE A 36 -8.54 4.47 15.28
N LEU A 37 -7.49 5.22 14.97
CA LEU A 37 -6.82 6.15 15.89
C LEU A 37 -7.45 7.55 15.89
N ALA A 38 -7.97 7.99 14.75
CA ALA A 38 -8.39 9.36 14.52
C ALA A 38 -9.66 9.41 13.65
N TRP A 39 -10.75 8.83 14.16
CA TRP A 39 -12.00 8.77 13.43
C TRP A 39 -12.53 10.16 13.06
N SER A 40 -12.83 10.38 11.78
CA SER A 40 -13.48 11.60 11.30
C SER A 40 -14.16 11.37 9.95
N GLY A 41 -15.23 12.14 9.67
CA GLY A 41 -15.89 12.12 8.35
C GLY A 41 -14.96 12.54 7.21
N ARG A 42 -14.00 13.43 7.50
CA ARG A 42 -12.96 13.87 6.55
C ARG A 42 -11.95 12.76 6.28
N GLY A 43 -11.57 12.01 7.31
CA GLY A 43 -10.76 10.80 7.19
C GLY A 43 -11.45 9.73 6.33
N LEU A 44 -12.77 9.53 6.48
CA LEU A 44 -13.54 8.64 5.60
C LEU A 44 -13.54 9.12 4.15
N ALA A 45 -13.76 10.43 3.92
CA ALA A 45 -13.70 10.99 2.57
C ALA A 45 -12.32 10.80 1.92
N LEU A 46 -11.24 10.98 2.69
CA LEU A 46 -9.88 10.71 2.22
C LEU A 46 -9.63 9.22 1.96
N SER A 47 -10.22 8.34 2.77
CA SER A 47 -10.12 6.89 2.58
C SER A 47 -10.77 6.45 1.26
N LEU A 48 -11.94 7.00 0.94
CA LEU A 48 -12.59 6.80 -0.36
C LEU A 48 -11.72 7.36 -1.51
N ALA A 49 -11.11 8.54 -1.31
CA ALA A 49 -10.21 9.11 -2.30
C ALA A 49 -8.97 8.23 -2.55
N ALA A 50 -8.37 7.69 -1.49
CA ALA A 50 -7.21 6.79 -1.57
C ALA A 50 -7.58 5.47 -2.27
N ILE A 51 -8.72 4.87 -1.96
CA ILE A 51 -9.23 3.67 -2.64
C ILE A 51 -9.48 3.95 -4.11
N ALA A 52 -10.15 5.06 -4.44
CA ALA A 52 -10.42 5.45 -5.81
C ALA A 52 -9.13 5.72 -6.60
N GLY A 53 -8.15 6.40 -6.01
CA GLY A 53 -6.83 6.63 -6.62
C GLY A 53 -6.05 5.34 -6.85
N PHE A 54 -6.11 4.39 -5.91
CA PHE A 54 -5.51 3.06 -6.10
C PHE A 54 -6.18 2.28 -7.24
N LEU A 55 -7.51 2.30 -7.30
CA LEU A 55 -8.27 1.65 -8.36
C LEU A 55 -8.05 2.30 -9.73
N LEU A 56 -7.92 3.62 -9.78
CA LEU A 56 -7.67 4.42 -10.98
C LEU A 56 -6.40 4.00 -11.73
N ARG A 57 -5.39 3.49 -11.02
CA ARG A 57 -4.12 3.06 -11.60
C ARG A 57 -4.27 2.01 -12.71
N GLN A 58 -5.15 1.02 -12.52
CA GLN A 58 -5.35 -0.08 -13.46
C GLN A 58 -5.95 0.38 -14.82
N PRO A 59 -7.09 1.10 -14.86
CA PRO A 59 -7.65 1.57 -16.12
C PRO A 59 -6.75 2.60 -16.82
N LEU A 60 -6.03 3.46 -16.07
CA LEU A 60 -5.03 4.36 -16.65
C LEU A 60 -3.89 3.60 -17.32
N LYS A 61 -3.41 2.52 -16.70
CA LYS A 61 -2.37 1.66 -17.29
C LYS A 61 -2.85 0.99 -18.57
N VAL A 62 -4.10 0.49 -18.60
CA VAL A 62 -4.70 -0.10 -19.81
C VAL A 62 -4.78 0.95 -20.92
N TRP A 63 -5.33 2.12 -20.61
CA TRP A 63 -5.42 3.23 -21.55
C TRP A 63 -4.05 3.63 -22.11
N TRP A 64 -3.06 3.85 -21.24
CA TRP A 64 -1.71 4.22 -21.65
C TRP A 64 -1.06 3.18 -22.56
N SER A 65 -1.20 1.89 -22.22
CA SER A 65 -0.64 0.81 -23.04
C SER A 65 -1.26 0.75 -24.44
N ASP A 66 -2.55 1.05 -24.56
CA ASP A 66 -3.27 1.06 -25.84
C ASP A 66 -2.89 2.29 -26.69
N VAL A 67 -2.72 3.46 -26.05
CA VAL A 67 -2.25 4.70 -26.70
C VAL A 67 -0.84 4.54 -27.25
N VAL A 68 0.10 4.06 -26.44
CA VAL A 68 1.49 3.83 -26.88
C VAL A 68 1.57 2.80 -28.02
N ALA A 69 0.70 1.79 -28.00
CA ALA A 69 0.63 0.80 -29.07
C ALA A 69 -0.09 1.28 -30.34
N SER A 70 -0.66 2.50 -30.35
CA SER A 70 -1.52 3.03 -31.42
C SER A 70 -2.70 2.10 -31.76
N ARG A 71 -3.26 1.42 -30.75
CA ARG A 71 -4.37 0.47 -30.93
C ARG A 71 -5.65 1.04 -30.31
N ALA A 72 -6.65 1.33 -31.15
CA ALA A 72 -7.99 1.68 -30.68
C ALA A 72 -8.80 0.39 -30.42
N ILE A 73 -8.69 -0.16 -29.22
CA ILE A 73 -9.37 -1.41 -28.83
C ILE A 73 -10.68 -1.05 -28.10
N PRO A 74 -11.79 -1.78 -28.27
CA PRO A 74 -13.04 -1.53 -27.53
C PRO A 74 -12.86 -1.43 -26.01
N ARG A 75 -11.88 -2.15 -25.44
CA ARG A 75 -11.52 -2.11 -24.01
C ARG A 75 -11.01 -0.74 -23.56
N THR A 76 -10.44 0.07 -24.45
CA THR A 76 -9.85 1.38 -24.13
C THR A 76 -10.93 2.39 -23.74
N ARG A 77 -12.08 2.39 -24.43
CA ARG A 77 -13.22 3.26 -24.09
C ARG A 77 -13.78 2.92 -22.71
N VAL A 78 -13.90 1.63 -22.41
CA VAL A 78 -14.34 1.15 -21.09
C VAL A 78 -13.35 1.54 -20.01
N ALA A 79 -12.04 1.42 -20.27
CA ALA A 79 -11.00 1.83 -19.34
C ALA A 79 -11.10 3.34 -19.01
N ILE A 80 -11.28 4.20 -20.03
CA ILE A 80 -11.47 5.64 -19.82
C ILE A 80 -12.72 5.91 -18.99
N ALA A 81 -13.87 5.30 -19.30
CA ALA A 81 -15.09 5.51 -18.55
C ALA A 81 -14.92 5.14 -17.06
N ILE A 82 -14.29 4.00 -16.77
CA ILE A 82 -13.99 3.58 -15.40
C ILE A 82 -12.99 4.53 -14.73
N ALA A 83 -11.96 4.98 -15.45
CA ALA A 83 -11.00 5.96 -14.95
C ALA A 83 -11.67 7.30 -14.60
N VAL A 84 -12.64 7.76 -15.39
CA VAL A 84 -13.43 8.96 -15.09
C VAL A 84 -14.24 8.76 -13.81
N VAL A 85 -14.92 7.62 -13.65
CA VAL A 85 -15.69 7.33 -12.42
C VAL A 85 -14.79 7.33 -11.19
N TYR A 86 -13.67 6.61 -11.22
CA TYR A 86 -12.72 6.62 -10.10
C TYR A 86 -12.08 7.99 -9.88
N GLY A 87 -11.80 8.73 -10.96
CA GLY A 87 -11.28 10.10 -10.89
C GLY A 87 -12.25 11.06 -10.21
N VAL A 88 -13.54 11.00 -10.55
CA VAL A 88 -14.60 11.82 -9.92
C VAL A 88 -14.77 11.48 -8.46
N ILE A 89 -14.84 10.18 -8.10
CA ILE A 89 -14.93 9.75 -6.69
C ILE A 89 -13.69 10.21 -5.92
N GLY A 90 -12.51 10.03 -6.51
CA GLY A 90 -11.23 10.46 -5.93
C GLY A 90 -11.17 11.96 -5.67
N ALA A 91 -11.53 12.76 -6.67
CA ALA A 91 -11.54 14.22 -6.59
C ALA A 91 -12.57 14.73 -5.58
N ALA A 92 -13.80 14.21 -5.62
CA ALA A 92 -14.85 14.58 -4.67
C ALA A 92 -14.44 14.23 -3.22
N GLY A 93 -13.90 13.04 -2.99
CA GLY A 93 -13.38 12.62 -1.69
C GLY A 93 -12.25 13.53 -1.19
N ALA A 94 -11.29 13.89 -2.06
CA ALA A 94 -10.20 14.79 -1.72
C ALA A 94 -10.68 16.21 -1.39
N VAL A 95 -11.61 16.77 -2.19
CA VAL A 95 -12.20 18.10 -1.93
C VAL A 95 -12.92 18.11 -0.59
N LEU A 96 -13.75 17.09 -0.30
CA LEU A 96 -14.44 16.97 0.98
C LEU A 96 -13.46 16.80 2.15
N ALA A 97 -12.41 15.99 1.97
CA ALA A 97 -11.41 15.73 2.99
C ALA A 97 -10.60 16.98 3.36
N PHE A 98 -10.20 17.80 2.38
CA PHE A 98 -9.25 18.91 2.60
C PHE A 98 -9.87 20.30 2.66
N ARG A 99 -11.20 20.45 2.52
CA ARG A 99 -11.91 21.73 2.63
C ARG A 99 -11.64 22.41 3.99
N GLY A 100 -10.79 23.44 4.02
CA GLY A 100 -10.41 24.12 5.28
C GLY A 100 -9.43 23.36 6.17
N ALA A 101 -8.72 22.35 5.66
CA ALA A 101 -7.62 21.65 6.36
C ALA A 101 -6.55 21.19 5.36
N LEU A 102 -6.00 22.13 4.58
CA LEU A 102 -5.02 21.84 3.53
C LEU A 102 -3.68 21.35 4.10
N ASP A 103 -3.35 21.75 5.32
CA ASP A 103 -2.15 21.34 6.03
C ASP A 103 -2.11 19.83 6.30
N ALA A 104 -3.27 19.19 6.46
CA ALA A 104 -3.41 17.73 6.54
C ALA A 104 -3.03 17.01 5.23
N GLY A 105 -2.90 17.73 4.11
CA GLY A 105 -2.41 17.21 2.84
C GLY A 105 -0.88 17.14 2.73
N ALA A 106 -0.13 17.73 3.68
CA ALA A 106 1.33 17.76 3.64
C ALA A 106 1.99 16.37 3.54
N PRO A 107 1.55 15.32 4.28
CA PRO A 107 2.14 13.99 4.15
C PRO A 107 1.99 13.40 2.73
N LEU A 108 0.84 13.63 2.07
CA LEU A 108 0.63 13.20 0.69
C LEU A 108 1.52 13.96 -0.29
N LEU A 109 1.71 15.26 -0.05
CA LEU A 109 2.59 16.10 -0.85
C LEU A 109 4.05 15.60 -0.76
N TYR A 110 4.52 15.25 0.44
CA TYR A 110 5.84 14.64 0.63
C TYR A 110 5.98 13.27 -0.04
N ALA A 111 4.89 12.51 -0.16
CA ALA A 111 4.87 11.24 -0.90
C ALA A 111 4.75 11.41 -2.42
N SER A 112 4.44 12.61 -2.93
CA SER A 112 4.22 12.83 -4.37
C SER A 112 5.41 12.45 -5.27
N PRO A 113 6.70 12.62 -4.89
CA PRO A 113 7.81 12.17 -5.72
C PRO A 113 7.84 10.63 -5.87
N LEU A 114 7.44 9.91 -4.82
CA LEU A 114 7.33 8.46 -4.82
C LEU A 114 6.19 7.99 -5.73
N VAL A 115 5.05 8.69 -5.70
CA VAL A 115 3.92 8.44 -6.60
C VAL A 115 4.31 8.73 -8.06
N ALA A 116 5.01 9.84 -8.33
CA ALA A 116 5.49 10.16 -9.66
C ALA A 116 6.46 9.10 -10.20
N LEU A 117 7.38 8.62 -9.36
CA LEU A 117 8.28 7.52 -9.71
C LEU A 117 7.50 6.22 -10.02
N LEU A 118 6.49 5.89 -9.22
CA LEU A 118 5.63 4.73 -9.46
C LEU A 118 4.92 4.82 -10.82
N LEU A 119 4.32 5.97 -11.14
CA LEU A 119 3.66 6.22 -12.42
C LEU A 119 4.64 6.14 -13.60
N TRP A 120 5.88 6.61 -13.43
CA TRP A 120 6.94 6.51 -14.43
C TRP A 120 7.33 5.05 -14.73
N PHE A 121 7.35 4.17 -13.71
CA PHE A 121 7.57 2.73 -13.88
C PHE A 121 6.37 2.04 -14.53
N ASP A 122 5.15 2.43 -14.15
CA ASP A 122 3.92 1.90 -14.73
C ASP A 122 3.78 2.21 -16.21
N ALA A 123 4.10 3.44 -16.61
CA ALA A 123 4.09 3.90 -17.99
C ALA A 123 5.06 3.10 -18.89
N ARG A 124 6.12 2.51 -18.30
CA ARG A 124 7.09 1.64 -19.00
C ARG A 124 6.79 0.15 -18.87
N GLY A 125 5.66 -0.22 -18.26
CA GLY A 125 5.32 -1.64 -18.03
C GLY A 125 6.22 -2.35 -17.02
N ARG A 126 7.02 -1.61 -16.24
CA ARG A 126 8.00 -2.12 -15.27
C ARG A 126 7.45 -2.17 -13.84
N SER A 127 6.14 -2.35 -13.68
CA SER A 127 5.46 -2.27 -12.39
C SER A 127 5.83 -3.38 -11.39
N ARG A 128 6.46 -4.46 -11.87
CA ARG A 128 6.92 -5.62 -11.07
C ARG A 128 8.41 -5.55 -10.69
N ASP A 129 9.05 -4.43 -11.02
CA ASP A 129 10.42 -4.19 -10.62
C ASP A 129 10.50 -3.93 -9.12
N LEU A 130 11.69 -4.10 -8.55
CA LEU A 130 11.90 -3.93 -7.11
C LEU A 130 11.58 -2.52 -6.63
N VAL A 131 11.98 -1.50 -7.39
CA VAL A 131 11.77 -0.10 -7.03
C VAL A 131 10.29 0.23 -6.85
N PRO A 132 9.39 0.03 -7.83
CA PRO A 132 7.97 0.35 -7.65
C PRO A 132 7.30 -0.51 -6.57
N GLU A 133 7.71 -1.77 -6.38
CA GLU A 133 7.19 -2.61 -5.29
C GLU A 133 7.58 -2.09 -3.89
N LEU A 134 8.75 -1.46 -3.74
CA LEU A 134 9.19 -0.86 -2.48
C LEU A 134 8.58 0.52 -2.24
N VAL A 135 8.51 1.33 -3.29
CA VAL A 135 8.09 2.73 -3.21
C VAL A 135 6.58 2.87 -3.03
N ALA A 136 5.78 2.02 -3.69
CA ALA A 136 4.32 2.07 -3.61
C ALA A 136 3.77 1.97 -2.17
N PRO A 137 4.14 0.98 -1.34
CA PRO A 137 3.62 0.90 0.02
C PRO A 137 4.11 2.03 0.93
N VAL A 138 5.32 2.55 0.72
CA VAL A 138 5.83 3.72 1.46
C VAL A 138 5.03 4.97 1.11
N ALA A 139 4.68 5.16 -0.16
CA ALA A 139 3.80 6.25 -0.58
C ALA A 139 2.40 6.10 0.05
N LEU A 140 1.82 4.89 0.04
CA LEU A 140 0.51 4.62 0.65
C LEU A 140 0.50 4.85 2.17
N ALA A 141 1.62 4.62 2.85
CA ALA A 141 1.73 4.88 4.29
C ALA A 141 1.44 6.35 4.67
N SER A 142 1.68 7.31 3.76
CA SER A 142 1.37 8.74 3.98
C SER A 142 -0.13 9.04 4.19
N VAL A 143 -1.00 8.14 3.72
CA VAL A 143 -2.45 8.24 3.90
C VAL A 143 -2.82 8.18 5.38
N ALA A 144 -2.12 7.36 6.19
CA ALA A 144 -2.38 7.25 7.63
C ALA A 144 -2.16 8.58 8.37
N ALA A 145 -1.03 9.27 8.10
CA ALA A 145 -0.76 10.58 8.69
C ALA A 145 -1.82 11.61 8.30
N SER A 146 -2.21 11.63 7.03
CA SER A 146 -3.19 12.59 6.52
C SER A 146 -4.57 12.36 7.13
N ILE A 147 -5.01 11.09 7.25
CA ILE A 147 -6.24 10.73 7.96
C ILE A 147 -6.15 11.15 9.43
N ALA A 148 -5.01 10.89 10.10
CA ALA A 148 -4.82 11.25 11.50
C ALA A 148 -4.91 12.76 11.73
N MET A 149 -4.24 13.57 10.89
CA MET A 149 -4.31 15.03 10.95
C MET A 149 -5.74 15.54 10.70
N LEU A 150 -6.48 14.94 9.77
CA LEU A 150 -7.90 15.26 9.54
C LEU A 150 -8.80 14.91 10.73
N GLY A 151 -8.39 13.96 11.57
CA GLY A 151 -9.01 13.64 12.86
C GLY A 151 -8.46 14.46 14.04
N GLY A 152 -7.66 15.50 13.78
CA GLY A 152 -7.15 16.43 14.80
C GLY A 152 -5.85 16.01 15.48
N TRP A 153 -5.17 14.97 15.00
CA TRP A 153 -3.88 14.57 15.59
C TRP A 153 -2.77 15.58 15.29
N PRO A 154 -1.82 15.78 16.22
CA PRO A 154 -0.61 16.56 15.96
C PRO A 154 0.19 16.01 14.77
N ARG A 155 0.77 16.92 13.98
CA ARG A 155 1.55 16.57 12.77
C ARG A 155 2.66 15.57 13.06
N THR A 156 3.37 15.71 14.18
CA THR A 156 4.49 14.84 14.57
C THR A 156 4.04 13.40 14.79
N SER A 157 3.00 13.19 15.60
CA SER A 157 2.42 11.88 15.87
C SER A 157 1.81 11.26 14.61
N ALA A 158 1.14 12.06 13.78
CA ALA A 158 0.60 11.61 12.51
C ALA A 158 1.71 11.11 11.55
N LEU A 159 2.79 11.88 11.38
CA LEU A 159 3.94 11.46 10.57
C LEU A 159 4.62 10.21 11.13
N ALA A 160 4.65 10.04 12.45
CA ALA A 160 5.16 8.82 13.07
C ALA A 160 4.35 7.58 12.64
N LEU A 161 3.02 7.67 12.50
CA LEU A 161 2.20 6.56 11.98
C LEU A 161 2.59 6.16 10.56
N SER A 162 2.84 7.14 9.68
CA SER A 162 3.34 6.88 8.33
C SER A 162 4.72 6.25 8.34
N ALA A 163 5.62 6.72 9.21
CA ALA A 163 6.95 6.14 9.36
C ALA A 163 6.87 4.67 9.82
N LEU A 164 6.02 4.36 10.82
CA LEU A 164 5.79 2.99 11.27
C LEU A 164 5.32 2.09 10.11
N LEU A 165 4.27 2.50 9.39
CA LEU A 165 3.76 1.70 8.28
C LEU A 165 4.77 1.52 7.14
N ALA A 166 5.58 2.54 6.83
CA ALA A 166 6.67 2.44 5.87
C ALA A 166 7.76 1.46 6.33
N LEU A 167 8.19 1.55 7.59
CA LEU A 167 9.18 0.66 8.22
C LEU A 167 8.68 -0.78 8.36
N ARG A 168 7.36 -1.00 8.35
CA ARG A 168 6.76 -2.34 8.30
C ARG A 168 6.69 -2.88 6.87
N ALA A 169 6.26 -2.04 5.93
CA ALA A 169 5.97 -2.48 4.57
C ALA A 169 7.23 -2.70 3.73
N PHE A 170 8.22 -1.81 3.84
CA PHE A 170 9.45 -1.90 3.06
C PHE A 170 10.22 -3.22 3.31
N PRO A 171 10.47 -3.65 4.57
CA PRO A 171 11.10 -4.94 4.83
C PRO A 171 10.21 -6.14 4.44
N SER A 172 8.88 -6.01 4.57
CA SER A 172 7.92 -7.06 4.18
C SER A 172 8.01 -7.38 2.69
N VAL A 173 8.13 -6.38 1.81
CA VAL A 173 8.32 -6.59 0.35
C VAL A 173 9.59 -7.40 0.07
N LEU A 174 10.72 -7.02 0.69
CA LEU A 174 11.99 -7.74 0.53
C LEU A 174 11.89 -9.19 1.05
N TYR A 175 11.24 -9.37 2.21
CA TYR A 175 10.97 -10.69 2.77
C TYR A 175 10.15 -11.55 1.81
N VAL A 176 9.05 -11.04 1.27
CA VAL A 176 8.19 -11.79 0.32
C VAL A 176 8.97 -12.19 -0.92
N ARG A 177 9.74 -11.27 -1.51
CA ARG A 177 10.53 -11.58 -2.72
C ARG A 177 11.56 -12.66 -2.47
N SER A 178 12.31 -12.56 -1.37
CA SER A 178 13.27 -13.61 -0.98
C SER A 178 12.55 -14.91 -0.64
N ARG A 179 11.40 -14.84 0.03
CA ARG A 179 10.61 -16.02 0.39
C ARG A 179 10.08 -16.76 -0.84
N LEU A 180 9.51 -16.05 -1.81
CA LEU A 180 9.02 -16.65 -3.05
C LEU A 180 10.16 -17.28 -3.87
N ARG A 181 11.35 -16.68 -3.88
CA ARG A 181 12.54 -17.28 -4.52
C ARG A 181 12.94 -18.59 -3.83
N LEU A 182 12.94 -18.64 -2.50
CA LEU A 182 13.19 -19.87 -1.73
C LEU A 182 12.16 -20.97 -2.03
N GLU A 183 10.88 -20.62 -2.17
CA GLU A 183 9.82 -21.60 -2.50
C GLU A 183 9.95 -22.12 -3.94
N HIS A 184 10.49 -21.32 -4.86
CA HIS A 184 10.83 -21.75 -6.22
C HIS A 184 12.19 -22.47 -6.32
N GLY A 185 12.77 -22.91 -5.19
CA GLY A 185 14.03 -23.66 -5.17
C GLY A 185 15.27 -22.85 -5.56
N ARG A 186 15.16 -21.51 -5.60
CA ARG A 186 16.31 -20.63 -5.83
C ARG A 186 16.96 -20.29 -4.49
N ASP A 187 18.23 -19.91 -4.50
CA ASP A 187 18.93 -19.39 -3.33
C ASP A 187 18.94 -17.85 -3.34
N PRO A 188 18.09 -17.17 -2.55
CA PRO A 188 18.07 -15.73 -2.47
C PRO A 188 18.96 -15.22 -1.33
N ASN A 189 19.38 -13.97 -1.45
CA ASN A 189 20.05 -13.28 -0.36
C ASN A 189 19.07 -13.09 0.82
N ARG A 190 19.27 -13.88 1.88
CA ARG A 190 18.53 -13.81 3.15
C ARG A 190 18.99 -12.67 4.06
N TYR A 191 20.20 -12.18 3.89
CA TYR A 191 20.81 -11.16 4.74
C TYR A 191 20.20 -9.77 4.49
N VAL A 192 19.85 -9.45 3.24
CA VAL A 192 19.26 -8.15 2.91
C VAL A 192 17.91 -7.93 3.61
N PRO A 193 16.90 -8.82 3.49
CA PRO A 193 15.65 -8.66 4.25
C PRO A 193 15.87 -8.61 5.77
N LEU A 194 16.80 -9.40 6.31
CA LEU A 194 17.10 -9.41 7.74
C LEU A 194 17.72 -8.10 8.22
N ALA A 195 18.71 -7.58 7.51
CA ALA A 195 19.37 -6.32 7.83
C ALA A 195 18.37 -5.17 7.81
N VAL A 196 17.49 -5.11 6.79
CA VAL A 196 16.47 -4.06 6.69
C VAL A 196 15.43 -4.16 7.82
N HIS A 197 15.02 -5.37 8.23
CA HIS A 197 14.18 -5.52 9.43
C HIS A 197 14.90 -5.09 10.70
N ALA A 198 16.19 -5.40 10.86
CA ALA A 198 16.98 -4.99 12.03
C ALA A 198 17.13 -3.46 12.10
N VAL A 199 17.37 -2.80 10.96
CA VAL A 199 17.36 -1.34 10.86
C VAL A 199 15.99 -0.77 11.21
N ALA A 200 14.90 -1.39 10.74
CA ALA A 200 13.55 -0.96 11.10
C ALA A 200 13.31 -1.06 12.61
N VAL A 201 13.74 -2.14 13.28
CA VAL A 201 13.67 -2.26 14.75
C VAL A 201 14.45 -1.13 15.43
N ALA A 202 15.68 -0.86 15.01
CA ALA A 202 16.51 0.20 15.57
C ALA A 202 15.86 1.59 15.43
N ILE A 203 15.30 1.90 14.24
CA ILE A 203 14.60 3.16 14.01
C ILE A 203 13.35 3.27 14.89
N VAL A 204 12.54 2.21 15.00
CA VAL A 204 11.34 2.24 15.84
C VAL A 204 11.68 2.35 17.33
N LEU A 205 12.74 1.68 17.79
CA LEU A 205 13.25 1.86 19.16
C LEU A 205 13.67 3.30 19.41
N TRP A 206 14.34 3.94 18.45
CA TRP A 206 14.72 5.35 18.55
C TRP A 206 13.50 6.27 18.61
N ILE A 207 12.50 6.07 17.73
CA ILE A 207 11.24 6.84 17.72
C ILE A 207 10.49 6.67 19.06
N ALA A 208 10.46 5.46 19.61
CA ALA A 208 9.83 5.19 20.92
C ALA A 208 10.59 5.88 22.06
N ARG A 209 11.92 5.85 22.02
CA ARG A 209 12.78 6.49 23.04
C ARG A 209 12.58 8.00 23.12
N ILE A 210 12.31 8.67 22.00
CA ILE A 210 12.00 10.10 21.96
C ILE A 210 10.52 10.42 22.23
N GLY A 211 9.72 9.42 22.60
CA GLY A 211 8.33 9.60 23.03
C GLY A 211 7.31 9.83 21.91
N LEU A 212 7.68 9.63 20.65
CA LEU A 212 6.75 9.83 19.52
C LEU A 212 5.77 8.66 19.32
N VAL A 213 6.14 7.47 19.79
CA VAL A 213 5.31 6.26 19.73
C VAL A 213 5.38 5.50 21.06
N PRO A 214 4.34 4.73 21.42
CA PRO A 214 4.34 3.91 22.63
C PRO A 214 5.48 2.88 22.70
N VAL A 215 5.95 2.58 23.93
CA VAL A 215 7.05 1.65 24.21
C VAL A 215 6.79 0.20 23.75
N TRP A 216 5.52 -0.15 23.54
CA TRP A 216 5.10 -1.48 23.08
C TRP A 216 5.19 -1.66 21.56
N VAL A 217 5.36 -0.58 20.80
CA VAL A 217 5.46 -0.65 19.33
C VAL A 217 6.75 -1.36 18.87
N PRO A 218 7.94 -1.10 19.43
CA PRO A 218 9.16 -1.84 19.08
C PRO A 218 9.05 -3.38 19.17
N LEU A 219 8.25 -3.90 20.12
CA LEU A 219 8.06 -5.34 20.28
C LEU A 219 7.45 -5.98 19.03
N LEU A 220 6.49 -5.32 18.37
CA LEU A 220 5.94 -5.77 17.09
C LEU A 220 7.03 -5.92 16.02
N TYR A 221 7.94 -4.97 15.91
CA TYR A 221 9.01 -5.00 14.90
C TYR A 221 10.04 -6.08 15.20
N ALA A 222 10.33 -6.33 16.49
CA ALA A 222 11.16 -7.46 16.90
C ALA A 222 10.51 -8.80 16.50
N LEU A 223 9.19 -8.95 16.67
CA LEU A 223 8.44 -10.13 16.21
C LEU A 223 8.48 -10.28 14.67
N LEU A 224 8.38 -9.17 13.92
CA LEU A 224 8.50 -9.20 12.46
C LEU A 224 9.91 -9.58 12.00
N LEU A 225 10.96 -9.13 12.69
CA LEU A 225 12.34 -9.55 12.46
C LEU A 225 12.53 -11.04 12.74
N LEU A 226 12.05 -11.53 13.89
CA LEU A 226 12.12 -12.95 14.25
C LEU A 226 11.39 -13.82 13.22
N ARG A 227 10.22 -13.37 12.77
CA ARG A 227 9.44 -14.01 11.70
C ARG A 227 10.19 -14.01 10.38
N CYS A 228 10.86 -12.92 10.02
CA CYS A 228 11.69 -12.86 8.81
C CYS A 228 12.81 -13.91 8.87
N TRP A 229 13.50 -14.00 10.02
CA TRP A 229 14.54 -15.00 10.26
C TRP A 229 14.02 -16.43 10.17
N ALA A 230 12.96 -16.77 10.90
CA ALA A 230 12.34 -18.09 10.85
C ALA A 230 11.79 -18.42 9.45
N GLY A 231 11.31 -17.40 8.73
CA GLY A 231 10.75 -17.55 7.39
C GLY A 231 11.81 -17.74 6.29
N LEU A 232 13.05 -17.31 6.48
CA LEU A 232 14.12 -17.47 5.50
C LEU A 232 15.14 -18.57 5.89
N SER A 233 14.96 -19.20 7.05
CA SER A 233 15.84 -20.28 7.51
C SER A 233 15.47 -21.65 6.91
N SER A 234 16.29 -22.65 7.22
CA SER A 234 16.01 -24.06 6.91
C SER A 234 14.80 -24.61 7.68
N LEU A 235 14.42 -23.98 8.80
CA LEU A 235 13.27 -24.36 9.63
C LEU A 235 11.91 -23.92 9.04
N ARG A 236 11.94 -23.30 7.86
CA ARG A 236 10.74 -22.74 7.24
C ARG A 236 9.71 -23.82 6.89
N ARG A 237 8.43 -23.54 7.15
CA ARG A 237 7.31 -24.32 6.58
C ARG A 237 7.09 -23.93 5.13
N ARG A 238 7.14 -24.89 4.18
CA ARG A 238 6.93 -24.61 2.76
C ARG A 238 5.51 -24.12 2.50
N PHE A 239 5.38 -23.09 1.67
CA PHE A 239 4.08 -22.47 1.36
C PHE A 239 3.99 -22.13 -0.12
N GLY A 240 2.79 -22.28 -0.69
CA GLY A 240 2.52 -21.76 -2.04
C GLY A 240 2.58 -20.22 -2.08
N ALA A 241 2.86 -19.66 -3.26
CA ALA A 241 3.00 -18.21 -3.45
C ALA A 241 1.77 -17.41 -2.96
N ARG A 242 0.57 -17.94 -3.18
CA ARG A 242 -0.69 -17.36 -2.69
C ARG A 242 -0.72 -17.30 -1.15
N SER A 243 -0.30 -18.37 -0.48
CA SER A 243 -0.30 -18.45 0.98
C SER A 243 0.71 -17.50 1.62
N VAL A 244 1.87 -17.26 0.98
CA VAL A 244 2.84 -16.25 1.42
C VAL A 244 2.19 -14.86 1.37
N GLY A 245 1.51 -14.51 0.28
CA GLY A 245 0.80 -13.24 0.15
C GLY A 245 -0.29 -13.04 1.21
N PHE A 246 -1.15 -14.04 1.43
CA PHE A 246 -2.17 -13.98 2.49
C PHE A 246 -1.55 -13.91 3.89
N SER A 247 -0.40 -14.53 4.10
CA SER A 247 0.33 -14.41 5.37
C SER A 247 0.76 -12.97 5.63
N GLU A 248 1.27 -12.25 4.63
CA GLU A 248 1.63 -10.83 4.83
C GLU A 248 0.41 -9.97 5.13
N VAL A 249 -0.73 -10.20 4.48
CA VAL A 249 -1.96 -9.46 4.78
C VAL A 249 -2.35 -9.67 6.25
N ARG A 250 -2.30 -10.91 6.75
CA ARG A 250 -2.56 -11.20 8.17
C ARG A 250 -1.59 -10.48 9.10
N TRP A 251 -0.28 -10.49 8.79
CA TRP A 251 0.72 -9.76 9.59
C TRP A 251 0.54 -8.24 9.52
N GLY A 252 0.07 -7.72 8.38
CA GLY A 252 -0.36 -6.34 8.21
C GLY A 252 -1.52 -5.98 9.14
N THR A 253 -2.57 -6.81 9.16
CA THR A 253 -3.71 -6.64 10.07
C THR A 253 -3.29 -6.69 11.54
N ILE A 254 -2.46 -7.67 11.92
CA ILE A 254 -1.92 -7.78 13.28
C ILE A 254 -1.13 -6.51 13.64
N ALA A 255 -0.29 -6.02 12.73
CA ALA A 255 0.48 -4.80 12.97
C ALA A 255 -0.42 -3.57 13.19
N VAL A 256 -1.45 -3.40 12.37
CA VAL A 256 -2.42 -2.31 12.54
C VAL A 256 -3.11 -2.39 13.89
N ILE A 257 -3.63 -3.57 14.26
CA ILE A 257 -4.30 -3.78 15.56
C ILE A 257 -3.32 -3.53 16.71
N TRP A 258 -2.09 -4.05 16.62
CA TRP A 258 -1.08 -3.89 17.66
C TRP A 258 -0.69 -2.43 17.86
N ILE A 259 -0.41 -1.70 16.78
CA ILE A 259 -0.09 -0.26 16.85
C ILE A 259 -1.29 0.49 17.44
N ALA A 260 -2.51 0.22 16.96
CA ALA A 260 -3.71 0.86 17.48
C ALA A 260 -3.91 0.62 18.98
N LEU A 261 -3.76 -0.63 19.45
CA LEU A 261 -3.86 -0.97 20.87
C LEU A 261 -2.74 -0.31 21.68
N ALA A 262 -1.50 -0.31 21.18
CA ALA A 262 -0.38 0.32 21.86
C ALA A 262 -0.62 1.82 22.08
N PHE A 263 -1.21 2.52 21.12
CA PHE A 263 -1.58 3.94 21.26
C PHE A 263 -2.80 4.19 22.15
N ARG A 264 -3.69 3.21 22.30
CA ARG A 264 -4.86 3.32 23.20
C ARG A 264 -4.56 2.96 24.65
N LEU A 265 -3.48 2.23 24.90
CA LEU A 265 -3.08 1.75 26.23
C LEU A 265 -1.91 2.54 26.84
N ALA A 266 -1.36 3.51 26.11
CA ALA A 266 -0.29 4.39 26.55
C ALA A 266 -0.85 5.72 27.04
#